data_AF-A0A1J3CQH8-F1
#
_entry.id   AF-A0A1J3CQH8-F1
#
_cell.length_a   1.000
_cell.length_b   1.000
_cell.length_c   1.000
_cell.angle_alpha   90.00
_cell.angle_beta   90.00
_cell.angle_gamma   90.00
#
_symmetry.space_group_name_H-M   'P 1'
#
loop_
_entity.id
_entity.type
_entity.pdbx_description
1 polymer ?
#
loop_
_entity_poly.entity_id
_entity_poly.type
_entity_poly.pdbx_seq_one_letter_code
_entity_poly.pdbx_strand_id
1 'polypeptide(L)'
;EDGGILTYNGRYVMYNVVGNIFELSSKYIPPIQPVGRGAYGIVCCAKNSETDEDVAIKKIANAFDNRVDAKRTLREIKLLCHMDHDNVIKMKDIITPPEKDKFEDVYIVYELMDTDL
;
A
#
# COMPACT_ATOMS: atom_id res chain seq x y z
N GLU A 1 -1.88 -1.18 -21.64
CA GLU A 1 -3.18 -1.81 -21.31
C GLU A 1 -3.25 -1.79 -19.80
N ASP A 2 -3.63 -0.64 -19.25
CA ASP A 2 -3.30 -0.27 -17.86
C ASP A 2 -4.48 -0.54 -16.92
N GLY A 3 -5.49 -1.27 -17.42
CA GLY A 3 -6.71 -1.63 -16.70
C GLY A 3 -6.48 -2.88 -15.88
N GLY A 4 -6.11 -2.73 -14.62
CA GLY A 4 -6.02 -3.84 -13.67
C GLY A 4 -7.30 -4.69 -13.64
N ILE A 5 -7.20 -5.89 -13.08
CA ILE A 5 -8.30 -6.86 -13.09
C ILE A 5 -9.20 -6.59 -11.89
N LEU A 6 -10.47 -6.24 -12.14
CA LEU A 6 -11.47 -6.04 -11.09
C LEU A 6 -11.77 -7.37 -10.38
N THR A 7 -11.74 -7.35 -9.05
CA THR A 7 -12.05 -8.48 -8.18
C THR A 7 -13.10 -8.10 -7.13
N TYR A 8 -13.69 -9.10 -6.47
CA TYR A 8 -14.68 -8.92 -5.38
C TYR A 8 -15.82 -7.94 -5.73
N ASN A 9 -16.49 -8.19 -6.86
CA ASN A 9 -17.57 -7.33 -7.38
C ASN A 9 -17.15 -5.87 -7.62
N GLY A 10 -15.89 -5.66 -8.04
CA GLY A 10 -15.34 -4.35 -8.37
C GLY A 10 -14.91 -3.50 -7.18
N ARG A 11 -14.86 -4.07 -5.96
CA ARG A 11 -14.34 -3.37 -4.78
C ARG A 11 -12.83 -3.32 -4.73
N TYR A 12 -12.17 -4.26 -5.40
CA TYR A 12 -10.72 -4.35 -5.49
C TYR A 12 -10.28 -4.49 -6.93
N VAL A 13 -9.02 -4.14 -7.19
CA VAL A 13 -8.36 -4.23 -8.49
C VAL A 13 -6.99 -4.84 -8.29
N MET A 14 -6.65 -5.84 -9.10
CA MET A 14 -5.33 -6.42 -9.17
C MET A 14 -4.50 -5.74 -10.27
N TYR A 15 -3.37 -5.16 -9.89
CA TYR A 15 -2.37 -4.59 -10.80
C TYR A 15 -1.10 -5.44 -10.80
N ASN A 16 -0.55 -5.71 -11.98
CA ASN A 16 0.78 -6.29 -12.09
C ASN A 16 1.82 -5.17 -12.21
N VAL A 17 2.57 -4.95 -11.13
CA VAL A 17 3.61 -3.92 -11.05
C VAL A 17 4.97 -4.62 -11.01
N VAL A 18 5.67 -4.64 -12.15
CA VAL A 18 7.02 -5.25 -12.26
C VAL A 18 7.04 -6.70 -11.76
N GLY A 19 6.06 -7.51 -12.16
CA GLY A 19 5.95 -8.91 -11.77
C GLY A 19 5.36 -9.16 -10.37
N ASN A 20 4.93 -8.10 -9.66
CA ASN A 20 4.30 -8.21 -8.35
C ASN A 20 2.81 -7.86 -8.46
N ILE A 21 1.96 -8.73 -7.93
CA ILE A 21 0.51 -8.49 -7.91
C ILE A 21 0.19 -7.59 -6.72
N PHE A 22 -0.40 -6.44 -7.00
CA PHE A 22 -0.95 -5.51 -6.02
C PHE A 22 -2.48 -5.63 -6.06
N GLU A 23 -3.09 -6.06 -4.97
CA GLU A 23 -4.54 -6.08 -4.81
C GLU A 23 -4.98 -4.87 -3.98
N LEU A 24 -5.50 -3.85 -4.65
CA LEU A 24 -5.84 -2.56 -4.05
C LEU A 24 -7.34 -2.35 -4.04
N SER A 25 -7.85 -1.54 -3.13
CA SER A 25 -9.23 -1.05 -3.24
C SER A 25 -9.41 -0.25 -4.54
N SER A 26 -10.57 -0.36 -5.19
CA SER A 26 -10.83 0.25 -6.50
C SER A 26 -10.79 1.79 -6.53
N LYS A 27 -10.72 2.45 -5.37
CA LYS A 27 -10.44 3.89 -5.26
C LYS A 27 -9.01 4.28 -5.68
N TYR A 28 -8.06 3.34 -5.66
CA TYR A 28 -6.69 3.60 -6.09
C TYR A 28 -6.56 3.30 -7.58
N ILE A 29 -6.51 4.36 -8.38
CA ILE A 29 -6.63 4.30 -9.84
C ILE A 29 -5.29 4.48 -10.56
N PRO A 30 -5.15 4.03 -11.82
CA PRO A 30 -3.95 4.22 -12.62
C PRO A 30 -3.63 5.71 -12.87
N PRO A 31 -2.36 6.04 -13.17
CA PRO A 31 -1.25 5.11 -13.36
C PRO A 31 -0.72 4.55 -12.02
N ILE A 32 -0.51 3.23 -11.97
CA ILE A 32 0.15 2.58 -10.83
C ILE A 32 1.61 2.38 -11.20
N GLN A 33 2.49 3.24 -10.69
CA GLN A 33 3.90 3.24 -11.10
C GLN A 33 4.82 2.90 -9.94
N PRO A 34 5.82 2.02 -10.12
CA PRO A 34 6.79 1.73 -9.07
C PRO A 34 7.65 2.97 -8.81
N VAL A 35 7.71 3.40 -7.55
CA VAL A 35 8.52 4.56 -7.11
C VAL A 35 9.70 4.16 -6.24
N GLY A 36 9.66 2.97 -5.63
CA GLY A 36 10.75 2.52 -4.79
C GLY A 36 10.74 1.03 -4.50
N ARG A 37 11.85 0.53 -3.98
CA ARG A 37 12.00 -0.83 -3.44
C ARG A 37 12.48 -0.73 -2.00
N GLY A 38 11.78 -1.37 -1.09
CA GLY A 38 12.17 -1.50 0.30
C GLY A 38 12.54 -2.94 0.66
N ALA A 39 12.97 -3.15 1.90
CA ALA A 39 13.30 -4.49 2.43
C ALA A 39 12.14 -5.50 2.33
N TYR A 40 10.89 -5.02 2.26
CA TYR A 40 9.67 -5.84 2.31
C TYR A 40 8.86 -5.84 1.00
N GLY A 41 9.37 -5.20 -0.07
CA GLY A 41 8.70 -5.22 -1.37
C GLY A 41 8.84 -3.93 -2.19
N ILE A 42 7.82 -3.68 -3.01
CA ILE A 42 7.73 -2.54 -3.93
C ILE A 42 6.81 -1.49 -3.33
N VAL A 43 7.18 -0.23 -3.54
CA VAL A 43 6.31 0.93 -3.31
C VAL A 43 5.88 1.45 -4.67
N CYS A 44 4.59 1.67 -4.86
CA CYS A 44 4.06 2.31 -6.06
C CYS A 44 3.35 3.63 -5.72
N CYS A 45 3.39 4.59 -6.65
CA CYS A 45 2.46 5.71 -6.61
C CYS A 45 1.14 5.33 -7.28
N ALA A 46 0.06 5.91 -6.79
CA ALA A 46 -1.27 5.81 -7.34
C ALA A 46 -2.05 7.08 -7.00
N LYS A 47 -3.16 7.31 -7.68
CA LYS A 47 -4.09 8.38 -7.32
C LYS A 47 -5.27 7.80 -6.54
N ASN A 48 -5.64 8.42 -5.43
CA ASN A 48 -6.88 8.12 -4.72
C ASN A 48 -8.04 8.93 -5.33
N SER A 49 -8.96 8.28 -6.02
CA SER A 49 -10.06 8.92 -6.73
C SER A 49 -11.11 9.58 -5.83
N GLU A 50 -11.17 9.21 -4.54
CA GLU A 50 -12.11 9.80 -3.58
C GLU A 50 -11.63 11.14 -3.03
N THR A 51 -10.31 11.32 -2.92
CA THR A 51 -9.67 12.50 -2.32
C THR A 51 -8.93 13.37 -3.33
N ASP A 52 -8.74 12.86 -4.55
CA ASP A 52 -7.89 13.44 -5.60
C ASP A 52 -6.40 13.57 -5.23
N GLU A 53 -5.96 12.91 -4.14
CA GLU A 53 -4.57 12.93 -3.68
C GLU A 53 -3.72 11.85 -4.37
N ASP A 54 -2.50 12.21 -4.77
CA ASP A 54 -1.46 11.25 -5.13
C ASP A 54 -0.84 10.65 -3.86
N VAL A 55 -0.69 9.32 -3.84
CA VAL A 55 -0.28 8.56 -2.67
C VAL A 55 0.81 7.55 -3.01
N ALA A 56 1.60 7.18 -2.00
CA ALA A 56 2.54 6.08 -2.07
C ALA A 56 1.98 4.84 -1.35
N ILE A 57 1.87 3.71 -2.05
CA ILE A 57 1.34 2.45 -1.53
C ILE A 57 2.50 1.46 -1.39
N LYS A 58 2.82 1.10 -0.15
CA LYS A 58 3.85 0.10 0.18
C LYS A 58 3.17 -1.26 0.38
N LYS A 59 3.54 -2.23 -0.44
CA LYS A 59 3.17 -3.64 -0.22
C LYS A 59 4.19 -4.30 0.71
N ILE A 60 3.72 -4.86 1.81
CA ILE A 60 4.48 -5.73 2.71
C ILE A 60 3.98 -7.15 2.43
N ALA A 61 4.75 -7.90 1.66
CA ALA A 61 4.37 -9.26 1.27
C ALA A 61 4.53 -10.22 2.45
N ASN A 62 3.61 -11.20 2.57
CA ASN A 62 3.67 -12.26 3.58
C ASN A 62 3.92 -11.72 5.00
N ALA A 63 3.21 -10.66 5.38
CA ALA A 63 3.49 -9.86 6.57
C ALA A 63 3.41 -10.66 7.90
N PHE A 64 2.77 -11.83 7.86
CA PHE A 64 2.51 -12.67 9.04
C PHE A 64 3.36 -13.95 9.12
N ASP A 65 4.17 -14.26 8.10
CA ASP A 65 5.00 -15.47 8.07
C ASP A 65 6.07 -15.47 9.17
N ASN A 66 6.70 -14.32 9.39
CA ASN A 66 7.70 -14.14 10.43
C ASN A 66 7.15 -13.28 11.57
N ARG A 67 7.03 -13.88 12.77
CA ARG A 67 6.58 -13.17 13.99
C ARG A 67 7.41 -11.91 14.32
N VAL A 68 8.70 -11.89 14.00
CA VAL A 68 9.56 -10.72 14.24
C VAL A 68 9.20 -9.60 13.26
N ASP A 69 9.02 -9.91 11.98
CA ASP A 69 8.66 -8.92 10.96
C ASP A 69 7.21 -8.44 11.13
N ALA A 70 6.27 -9.33 11.46
CA ALA A 70 4.91 -8.97 11.84
C ALA A 70 4.88 -7.94 12.99
N LYS A 71 5.70 -8.16 14.04
CA LYS A 71 5.83 -7.21 15.15
C LYS A 71 6.45 -5.88 14.72
N ARG A 72 7.42 -5.91 13.80
CA ARG A 72 8.05 -4.70 13.24
C ARG A 72 7.03 -3.89 12.44
N THR A 73 6.29 -4.53 11.53
CA THR A 73 5.21 -3.91 10.75
C THR A 73 4.14 -3.30 11.65
N LEU A 74 3.67 -4.05 12.67
CA LEU A 74 2.68 -3.53 13.61
C LEU A 74 3.22 -2.33 14.41
N ARG A 75 4.51 -2.36 14.79
CA ARG A 75 5.15 -1.24 15.48
C ARG A 75 5.24 -0.01 14.58
N GLU A 76 5.62 -0.17 13.31
CA GLU A 76 5.67 0.91 12.32
C GLU A 76 4.28 1.57 12.17
N ILE A 77 3.24 0.76 11.94
CA ILE A 77 1.84 1.23 11.85
C ILE A 77 1.44 1.96 13.13
N LYS A 78 1.65 1.35 14.30
CA LYS A 78 1.26 1.97 15.57
C LYS A 78 1.99 3.28 15.82
N LEU A 79 3.29 3.37 15.56
CA LEU A 79 4.03 4.61 15.76
C LEU A 79 3.50 5.70 14.83
N LEU A 80 3.31 5.41 13.54
CA LEU A 80 2.84 6.39 12.57
C LEU A 80 1.39 6.83 12.84
N CYS A 81 0.52 5.95 13.33
CA CYS A 81 -0.82 6.34 13.79
C CYS A 81 -0.82 7.36 14.94
N HIS A 82 0.25 7.42 15.75
CA HIS A 82 0.33 8.31 16.92
C HIS A 82 1.21 9.54 16.67
N MET A 83 1.82 9.66 15.50
CA MET A 83 2.66 10.81 15.14
C MET A 83 1.89 11.71 14.18
N ASP A 84 1.73 12.98 14.56
CA ASP A 84 1.18 14.02 13.71
C ASP A 84 2.14 15.23 13.76
N HIS A 85 3.01 15.30 12.74
CA HIS A 85 4.04 16.33 12.66
C HIS A 85 4.49 16.51 11.20
N ASP A 86 4.77 17.72 10.76
CA ASP A 86 5.09 18.02 9.35
C ASP A 86 6.44 17.44 8.87
N ASN A 87 7.33 17.10 9.81
CA ASN A 87 8.61 16.43 9.52
C ASN A 87 8.55 14.91 9.71
N VAL A 88 7.36 14.33 9.85
CA VAL A 88 7.15 12.88 9.94
C VAL A 88 6.17 12.47 8.85
N ILE A 89 6.54 11.46 8.06
CA ILE A 89 5.69 10.97 6.98
C ILE A 89 4.32 10.54 7.53
N LYS A 90 3.26 11.03 6.90
CA LYS A 90 1.87 10.77 7.30
C LYS A 90 1.35 9.51 6.64
N MET A 91 0.84 8.60 7.46
CA MET A 91 0.07 7.46 6.98
C MET A 91 -1.37 7.91 6.69
N LYS A 92 -1.81 7.72 5.45
CA LYS A 92 -3.12 8.17 4.94
C LYS A 92 -4.20 7.10 5.03
N ASP A 93 -3.84 5.84 4.80
CA ASP A 93 -4.78 4.71 4.81
C ASP A 93 -4.05 3.37 5.06
N ILE A 94 -4.81 2.35 5.43
CA ILE A 94 -4.37 0.95 5.42
C ILE A 94 -5.41 0.16 4.63
N ILE A 95 -5.01 -0.46 3.53
CA ILE A 95 -5.93 -1.22 2.70
C ILE A 95 -6.20 -2.55 3.41
N THR A 96 -7.47 -2.77 3.73
CA THR A 96 -7.93 -4.03 4.32
C THR A 96 -7.89 -5.15 3.28
N PRO A 97 -7.58 -6.39 3.68
CA PRO A 97 -7.70 -7.52 2.77
C PRO A 97 -9.17 -7.70 2.35
N PRO A 98 -9.44 -8.19 1.13
CA PRO A 98 -10.81 -8.47 0.70
C PRO A 98 -11.53 -9.49 1.58
N GLU A 99 -10.79 -10.48 2.08
CA GLU A 99 -11.26 -11.52 3.00
C GLU A 99 -10.32 -11.60 4.21
N LYS A 100 -10.87 -11.62 5.42
CA LYS A 100 -10.08 -11.67 6.66
C LYS A 100 -9.19 -12.90 6.75
N ASP A 101 -9.65 -14.02 6.21
CA ASP A 101 -8.92 -15.29 6.25
C ASP A 101 -7.78 -15.36 5.22
N LYS A 102 -7.74 -14.43 4.25
CA LYS A 102 -6.70 -14.32 3.20
C LYS A 102 -5.81 -13.11 3.42
N PHE A 103 -5.57 -12.75 4.67
CA PHE A 103 -4.75 -11.60 5.02
C PHE A 103 -3.27 -11.96 5.04
N GLU A 104 -2.67 -12.14 3.86
CA GLU A 104 -1.24 -12.48 3.73
C GLU A 104 -0.40 -11.21 3.52
N ASP A 105 -0.90 -10.30 2.68
CA ASP A 105 -0.24 -9.04 2.32
C ASP A 105 -0.85 -7.86 3.10
N VAL A 106 0.01 -6.94 3.54
CA VAL A 106 -0.41 -5.66 4.15
C VAL A 106 -0.04 -4.52 3.21
N TYR A 107 -0.99 -3.65 2.91
CA TYR A 107 -0.75 -2.44 2.12
C TYR A 107 -0.94 -1.21 2.99
N ILE A 108 0.11 -0.40 3.09
CA ILE A 108 0.09 0.86 3.84
C ILE A 108 0.20 2.01 2.85
N VAL A 109 -0.68 2.99 3.00
CA VAL A 109 -0.76 4.17 2.13
C VAL A 109 -0.19 5.37 2.87
N TYR A 110 0.74 6.06 2.22
CA TYR A 110 1.42 7.24 2.70
C TYR A 110 1.14 8.42 1.77
N GLU A 111 1.42 9.63 2.26
CA GLU A 111 1.62 10.77 1.37
C GLU A 111 2.76 10.48 0.37
N LEU A 112 2.59 10.93 -0.88
CA LEU A 112 3.62 10.80 -1.89
C LEU A 112 4.71 11.87 -1.67
N MET A 113 5.97 11.44 -1.74
CA MET A 113 7.15 12.30 -1.61
C MET A 113 7.99 12.18 -2.88
N ASP A 114 8.62 13.27 -3.32
CA ASP A 114 9.35 13.32 -4.58
C ASP A 114 10.65 12.50 -4.56
N THR A 115 11.46 12.66 -3.51
CA THR A 115 12.77 12.01 -3.41
C THR A 115 13.27 11.96 -1.97
N ASP A 116 14.24 11.08 -1.70
CA ASP A 116 15.01 11.01 -0.45
C ASP A 116 16.30 11.86 -0.51
N LEU A 117 16.98 11.99 0.64
CA LEU A 117 18.19 12.83 0.83
C LEU A 117 19.49 12.04 0.68
#